data_AF-A0A443BJ07-F1
#
_entry.id   AF-A0A443BJ07-F1
#
_cell.length_a   1.000
_cell.length_b   1.000
_cell.length_c   1.000
_cell.angle_alpha   90.00
_cell.angle_beta   90.00
_cell.angle_gamma   90.00
#
_symmetry.space_group_name_H-M   'P 1'
#
loop_
_entity.id
_entity.type
_entity.pdbx_description
1 polymer ?
#
loop_
_entity_poly.entity_id
_entity_poly.type
_entity_poly.pdbx_seq_one_letter_code
_entity_poly.pdbx_strand_id
1 'polypeptide(L)'
;MTATMANRGPDDEGTWIGGPAALGHHRLAIIDIQGGRQPMMLQEDGRPDLVLVYTGETYNYRELRQQLAGLGHRFDTSSDTEVVLHRPREWGSSAGTLFSRNP
;
A
#
# COMPACT_ATOMS: atom_id res chain seq x y z
N MET A 1 14.22 16.07 -0.67
CA MET A 1 14.49 14.99 -1.65
C MET A 1 13.23 14.60 -2.40
N THR A 2 12.16 14.21 -1.72
CA THR A 2 10.88 13.79 -2.34
C THR A 2 10.20 14.89 -3.15
N ALA A 3 10.29 16.15 -2.71
CA ALA A 3 9.66 17.30 -3.40
C ALA A 3 9.98 17.43 -4.90
N THR A 4 11.12 16.91 -5.39
CA THR A 4 11.42 16.91 -6.83
C THR A 4 10.53 15.96 -7.64
N MET A 5 9.79 15.07 -6.95
CA MET A 5 8.81 14.15 -7.51
C MET A 5 7.37 14.68 -7.44
N ALA A 6 7.15 15.92 -6.95
CA ALA A 6 5.81 16.49 -6.77
C ALA A 6 4.96 16.42 -8.05
N ASN A 7 5.56 16.64 -9.23
CA ASN A 7 4.84 16.58 -10.51
C ASN A 7 4.27 15.19 -10.83
N ARG A 8 4.78 14.12 -10.21
CA ARG A 8 4.27 12.75 -10.40
C ARG A 8 3.13 12.39 -9.45
N GLY A 9 2.91 13.20 -8.40
CA GLY A 9 1.89 12.99 -7.41
C GLY A 9 1.50 14.29 -6.74
N PRO A 10 0.72 15.14 -7.44
CA PRO A 10 0.39 16.48 -6.97
C PRO A 10 -0.71 16.50 -5.90
N ASP A 11 -1.41 15.39 -5.65
CA ASP A 11 -2.62 15.37 -4.84
C ASP A 11 -2.34 15.18 -3.34
N ASP A 12 -1.26 14.47 -2.99
CA ASP A 12 -0.87 14.27 -1.60
C ASP A 12 0.63 13.97 -1.48
N GLU A 13 1.19 14.23 -0.30
CA GLU A 13 2.56 13.85 0.04
C GLU A 13 2.63 13.25 1.44
N GLY A 14 3.60 12.37 1.66
CA GLY A 14 3.78 11.75 2.95
C GLY A 14 5.21 11.28 3.17
N THR A 15 5.61 11.24 4.43
CA THR A 15 6.90 10.69 4.86
C THR A 15 6.72 9.91 6.15
N TRP A 16 7.35 8.75 6.22
CA TRP A 16 7.49 7.95 7.42
C TRP A 16 8.98 7.82 7.75
N ILE A 17 9.32 7.95 9.03
CA ILE A 17 10.69 7.80 9.54
C ILE A 17 10.63 6.83 10.70
N GLY A 18 11.45 5.78 10.63
CA GLY A 18 11.58 4.78 11.69
C GLY A 18 13.02 4.32 11.84
N GLY A 19 13.64 4.69 12.97
CA GLY A 19 15.05 4.40 13.24
C GLY A 19 15.96 4.95 12.14
N PRO A 20 16.81 4.13 11.50
CA PRO A 20 17.70 4.56 10.42
C PRO A 20 17.02 4.63 9.03
N ALA A 21 15.72 4.31 8.93
CA ALA A 21 15.01 4.24 7.65
C ALA A 21 13.99 5.39 7.49
N ALA A 22 13.82 5.85 6.24
CA ALA A 22 12.78 6.79 5.87
C ALA A 22 12.15 6.39 4.52
N LEU A 23 10.83 6.51 4.43
CA LEU A 23 10.05 6.29 3.22
C LEU A 23 9.27 7.58 2.91
N GLY A 24 9.22 7.99 1.65
CA GLY A 24 8.48 9.16 1.24
C GLY A 24 7.78 8.96 -0.09
N HIS A 25 6.60 9.55 -0.24
CA HIS A 25 5.72 9.34 -1.38
C HIS A 25 5.04 10.63 -1.81
N HIS A 26 4.91 10.82 -3.12
CA HIS A 26 4.01 11.80 -3.74
C HIS A 26 2.95 11.02 -4.48
N ARG A 27 1.69 11.32 -4.20
CA ARG A 27 0.55 10.55 -4.66
C ARG A 27 -0.23 11.28 -5.73
N LEU A 28 -0.49 10.58 -6.83
CA LEU A 28 -1.59 10.89 -7.73
C LEU A 28 -2.77 9.99 -7.31
N ALA A 29 -3.88 10.60 -6.88
CA ALA A 29 -4.98 9.90 -6.25
C ALA A 29 -6.00 9.40 -7.29
N ILE A 30 -5.87 8.13 -7.69
CA ILE A 30 -6.78 7.48 -8.66
C ILE A 30 -7.84 6.61 -7.95
N ILE A 31 -7.40 5.67 -7.11
CA ILE A 31 -8.28 4.77 -6.34
C ILE A 31 -8.28 5.21 -4.87
N ASP A 32 -9.48 5.30 -4.29
CA ASP A 32 -9.73 5.76 -2.91
C ASP A 32 -9.05 7.09 -2.58
N ILE A 33 -9.59 8.18 -3.14
CA ILE A 33 -8.97 9.51 -3.06
C ILE A 33 -8.66 9.92 -1.61
N GLN A 34 -9.53 9.58 -0.65
CA GLN A 34 -9.39 10.00 0.74
C GLN A 34 -8.59 9.00 1.61
N GLY A 35 -8.82 7.69 1.43
CA GLY A 35 -8.25 6.66 2.30
C GLY A 35 -6.87 6.15 1.86
N GLY A 36 -6.54 6.22 0.57
CA GLY A 36 -5.31 5.64 0.02
C GLY A 36 -4.02 6.44 0.27
N ARG A 37 -3.92 7.19 1.37
CA ARG A 37 -2.75 8.01 1.70
C ARG A 37 -1.53 7.12 1.98
N GLN A 38 -0.34 7.61 1.60
CA GLN A 38 0.90 6.86 1.75
C GLN A 38 2.02 7.75 2.32
N PRO A 39 2.96 7.20 3.12
CA PRO A 39 3.16 5.78 3.43
C PRO A 39 2.01 5.13 4.22
N MET A 40 1.57 3.96 3.75
CA MET A 40 0.48 3.22 4.37
C MET A 40 1.03 2.26 5.42
N MET A 41 0.37 2.14 6.57
CA MET A 41 0.87 1.36 7.70
C MET A 41 -0.14 0.30 8.12
N LEU A 42 0.36 -0.91 8.36
CA LEU A 42 -0.37 -1.94 9.09
C LEU A 42 0.06 -1.85 10.56
N GLN A 43 -0.89 -1.67 11.46
CA GLN A 43 -0.63 -1.55 12.89
C GLN A 43 -0.87 -2.90 13.58
N GLU A 44 0.03 -3.29 14.48
CA GLU A 44 -0.13 -4.42 15.40
C GLU A 44 0.28 -3.96 16.80
N ASP A 45 -0.59 -4.17 17.78
CA ASP A 45 -0.41 -3.70 19.17
C ASP A 45 -0.03 -2.21 19.30
N GLY A 46 -0.60 -1.37 18.42
CA GLY A 46 -0.37 0.07 18.41
C GLY A 46 1.01 0.50 17.87
N ARG A 47 1.73 -0.41 17.21
CA ARG A 47 3.00 -0.14 16.54
C ARG A 47 2.90 -0.49 15.05
N PRO A 48 3.61 0.23 14.16
CA PRO A 48 3.68 -0.14 12.76
C PRO A 48 4.42 -1.47 12.60
N ASP A 49 3.70 -2.51 12.19
CA ASP A 49 4.25 -3.83 11.82
C ASP A 49 4.81 -3.78 10.40
N LEU A 50 4.03 -3.23 9.46
CA LEU A 50 4.44 -3.02 8.07
C LEU A 50 4.21 -1.58 7.64
N VAL A 51 5.12 -1.05 6.83
CA VAL A 51 5.02 0.27 6.20
C VAL A 51 5.29 0.14 4.71
N LEU A 52 4.40 0.66 3.88
CA LEU A 52 4.46 0.55 2.43
C LEU A 52 4.43 1.93 1.76
N VAL A 53 5.31 2.10 0.77
CA VAL A 53 5.13 3.04 -0.34
C VAL A 53 5.05 2.25 -1.64
N TYR A 54 4.07 2.57 -2.47
CA TYR A 54 3.76 1.85 -3.70
C TYR A 54 3.26 2.82 -4.76
N THR A 55 3.92 2.80 -5.91
CA THR A 55 3.52 3.54 -7.10
C THR A 55 3.11 2.54 -8.17
N GLY A 56 1.86 2.61 -8.60
CA GLY A 56 1.26 1.70 -9.55
C GLY A 56 -0.20 1.43 -9.22
N GLU A 57 -0.78 0.47 -9.93
CA GLU A 57 -2.14 0.00 -9.70
C GLU A 57 -2.14 -1.53 -9.68
N THR A 58 -2.79 -2.10 -8.67
CA THR A 58 -3.03 -3.56 -8.62
C THR A 58 -4.38 -3.87 -9.26
N TYR A 59 -4.41 -4.29 -10.52
CA TYR A 59 -5.66 -4.48 -11.27
C TYR A 59 -6.61 -5.52 -10.65
N ASN A 60 -6.07 -6.63 -10.15
CA ASN A 60 -6.85 -7.71 -9.52
C ASN A 60 -7.04 -7.50 -8.00
N TYR A 61 -6.97 -6.25 -7.52
CA TYR A 61 -7.06 -5.97 -6.07
C TYR A 61 -8.39 -6.39 -5.47
N ARG A 62 -9.49 -6.38 -6.24
CA ARG A 62 -10.81 -6.76 -5.72
C ARG A 62 -10.88 -8.25 -5.41
N GLU A 63 -10.40 -9.09 -6.32
CA GLU A 63 -10.32 -10.54 -6.12
C GLU A 63 -9.36 -10.87 -4.97
N LEU A 64 -8.19 -10.25 -4.95
CA LEU A 64 -7.20 -10.44 -3.88
C LEU A 64 -7.73 -9.98 -2.52
N ARG A 65 -8.44 -8.85 -2.47
CA ARG A 65 -9.09 -8.36 -1.24
C ARG A 65 -10.11 -9.36 -0.71
N GLN A 66 -10.94 -9.93 -1.58
CA GLN A 66 -11.90 -10.95 -1.17
C GLN A 66 -11.21 -12.20 -0.62
N GLN A 67 -10.13 -12.65 -1.27
CA GLN A 67 -9.33 -13.79 -0.79
C GLN A 67 -8.74 -13.51 0.60
N LEU A 68 -8.05 -12.37 0.76
CA LEU A 68 -7.44 -11.98 2.03
C LEU A 68 -8.48 -11.77 3.13
N ALA A 69 -9.64 -11.18 2.81
CA ALA A 69 -10.74 -11.04 3.76
C ALA A 69 -11.27 -12.41 4.22
N GLY A 70 -11.35 -13.39 3.30
CA GLY A 70 -11.68 -14.78 3.63
C GLY A 70 -10.66 -15.48 4.53
N LEU A 71 -9.42 -15.00 4.53
CA LEU A 71 -8.33 -15.45 5.41
C LEU A 71 -8.25 -14.66 6.73
N GLY A 72 -9.19 -13.73 6.97
CA GLY A 72 -9.32 -12.98 8.22
C GLY A 72 -8.65 -11.61 8.23
N HIS A 73 -8.11 -11.14 7.10
CA HIS A 73 -7.56 -9.79 7.00
C HIS A 73 -8.67 -8.73 7.11
N ARG A 74 -8.36 -7.63 7.79
CA ARG A 74 -9.22 -6.46 7.91
C ARG A 74 -8.60 -5.30 7.14
N PHE A 75 -9.44 -4.54 6.46
CA PHE A 75 -9.04 -3.42 5.62
C PHE A 75 -9.71 -2.15 6.13
N ASP A 76 -8.92 -1.09 6.27
CA ASP A 76 -9.31 0.24 6.72
C ASP A 76 -9.63 1.18 5.55
N THR A 77 -9.14 0.87 4.35
CA THR A 77 -9.31 1.69 3.14
C THR A 77 -9.93 0.87 2.00
N SER A 78 -10.34 1.52 0.93
CA SER A 78 -10.74 0.90 -0.34
C SER A 78 -9.60 0.89 -1.38
N SER A 79 -8.41 1.35 -1.01
CA SER A 79 -7.24 1.41 -1.89
C SER A 79 -6.73 0.02 -2.25
N ASP A 80 -6.31 -0.12 -3.50
CA ASP A 80 -5.59 -1.28 -3.99
C ASP A 80 -4.23 -1.46 -3.30
N THR A 81 -3.60 -0.35 -2.87
CA THR A 81 -2.33 -0.36 -2.14
C THR A 81 -2.43 -1.15 -0.82
N GLU A 82 -3.58 -1.13 -0.16
CA GLU A 82 -3.77 -1.85 1.09
C GLU A 82 -3.74 -3.38 0.89
N VAL A 83 -4.23 -3.85 -0.26
CA VAL A 83 -4.10 -5.26 -0.67
C VAL A 83 -2.63 -5.65 -0.81
N VAL A 84 -1.79 -4.74 -1.33
CA VAL A 84 -0.35 -4.95 -1.41
C VAL A 84 0.28 -4.98 -0.01
N LEU A 85 -0.16 -4.11 0.90
CA LEU A 85 0.34 -4.02 2.27
C LEU A 85 0.09 -5.31 3.08
N HIS A 86 -1.06 -5.95 2.93
CA HIS A 86 -1.38 -7.18 3.68
C HIS A 86 -0.64 -8.42 3.18
N ARG A 87 -0.12 -8.40 1.95
CA ARG A 87 0.36 -9.61 1.29
C ARG A 87 1.64 -10.23 1.89
N PRO A 88 2.66 -9.47 2.32
CA PRO A 88 3.84 -10.05 2.97
C PRO A 88 3.48 -10.90 4.20
N ARG A 89 2.40 -10.53 4.91
CA ARG A 89 1.88 -11.25 6.09
C ARG A 89 1.32 -12.64 5.72
N GLU A 90 0.68 -12.76 4.56
CA GLU A 90 0.03 -14.01 4.14
C GLU A 90 0.98 -14.92 3.33
N TRP A 91 1.75 -14.34 2.40
CA TRP A 91 2.51 -15.13 1.41
C TRP A 91 4.03 -14.96 1.46
N GLY A 92 4.55 -14.16 2.39
CA GLY A 92 5.99 -13.91 2.52
C GLY A 92 6.64 -13.43 1.22
N SER A 93 7.89 -13.82 0.96
CA SER A 93 8.68 -13.34 -0.18
C SER A 93 8.18 -13.82 -1.56
N SER A 94 7.29 -14.82 -1.61
CA SER A 94 6.61 -15.26 -2.85
C SER A 94 5.55 -14.26 -3.33
N ALA A 95 5.48 -13.11 -2.65
CA ALA A 95 4.59 -12.01 -2.90
C ALA A 95 4.80 -11.24 -4.23
N GLY A 96 5.75 -11.58 -5.10
CA GLY A 96 5.87 -10.91 -6.41
C GLY A 96 4.86 -11.43 -7.44
N THR A 97 4.57 -12.73 -7.42
CA THR A 97 4.01 -13.45 -8.59
C THR A 97 2.49 -13.31 -8.77
N LEU A 98 1.76 -12.72 -7.82
CA LEU A 98 0.27 -12.67 -7.87
C LEU A 98 -0.30 -11.37 -8.48
N PHE A 99 0.54 -10.38 -8.79
CA PHE A 99 0.10 -9.09 -9.35
C PHE A 99 0.12 -9.04 -10.89
N SER A 100 0.47 -10.16 -11.54
CA SER A 100 0.53 -10.30 -13.01
C SER A 100 -0.36 -11.44 -13.49
N ARG A 101 -1.67 -11.33 -13.25
CA ARG A 101 -2.66 -12.03 -14.07
C ARG A 101 -3.41 -10.99 -14.87
N ASN A 102 -2.78 -10.52 -15.95
CA ASN A 102 -3.53 -9.97 -17.07
C ASN A 102 -4.17 -11.18 -17.80
N PRO A 103 -5.42 -11.09 -18.30
CA PRO A 103 -5.89 -12.05 -19.29
C PRO A 103 -5.00 -12.07 -20.55
#